data_AF-A0A4S8WDW9-F1
#
_entry.id   AF-A0A4S8WDW9-F1
#
_cell.length_a   1.000
_cell.length_b   1.000
_cell.length_c   1.000
_cell.angle_alpha   90.00
_cell.angle_beta   90.00
_cell.angle_gamma   90.00
#
_symmetry.space_group_name_H-M   'P 1'
#
loop_
_entity.id
_entity.type
_entity.pdbx_description
1 polymer ?
#
loop_
_entity_poly.entity_id
_entity_poly.type
_entity_poly.pdbx_seq_one_letter_code
_entity_poly.pdbx_strand_id
1 'polypeptide(L)'
;MCFFDQVMWTCGDWKWDRFRQHCNREYRTGETCGMKLVYAVARSNDKCKICQKIDTKLRRRAAEVTKIQRWQSEGNLDQEIYQLQIEKQRKTQAIGKAR
;
A
#
# COMPACT_ATOMS: atom_id res chain seq x y z
N MET A 1 16.94 -0.35 35.46
CA MET A 1 15.90 -0.79 34.51
C MET A 1 14.63 0.03 34.67
N CYS A 2 14.30 0.86 33.69
CA CYS A 2 13.15 1.76 33.75
C CYS A 2 11.96 1.10 33.07
N PHE A 3 10.78 1.23 33.67
CA PHE A 3 9.56 0.61 33.16
C PHE A 3 8.75 1.62 32.33
N PHE A 4 8.34 1.20 31.14
CA PHE A 4 7.57 1.99 30.19
C PHE A 4 6.33 1.21 29.76
N ASP A 5 5.26 1.93 29.47
CA ASP A 5 4.14 1.35 28.73
C ASP A 5 4.54 1.10 27.27
N GLN A 6 3.85 0.14 26.67
CA GLN A 6 3.96 -0.19 25.26
C GLN A 6 2.58 -0.09 24.63
N VAL A 7 2.50 0.47 23.43
CA VAL A 7 1.29 0.36 22.58
C VAL A 7 1.57 -0.65 21.49
N MET A 8 0.69 -1.64 21.34
CA MET A 8 0.76 -2.67 20.30
C MET A 8 -0.46 -2.56 19.40
N TRP A 9 -0.23 -2.51 18.09
CA TRP A 9 -1.29 -2.47 17.08
C TRP A 9 -1.71 -3.88 16.66
N THR A 10 -2.83 -3.97 15.94
CA THR A 10 -3.38 -5.22 15.40
C THR A 10 -2.41 -6.04 14.54
N CYS A 11 -1.48 -5.39 13.85
CA CYS A 11 -0.45 -6.06 13.05
C CYS A 11 0.72 -6.62 13.87
N GLY A 12 0.72 -6.42 15.19
CA GLY A 12 1.82 -6.83 16.09
C GLY A 12 2.97 -5.83 16.18
N ASP A 13 2.97 -4.79 15.33
CA ASP A 13 3.88 -3.66 15.46
C ASP A 13 3.61 -2.92 16.79
N TRP A 14 4.62 -2.24 17.33
CA TRP A 14 4.52 -1.60 18.63
C TRP A 14 5.43 -0.39 18.78
N LYS A 15 5.13 0.46 19.76
CA LYS A 15 6.00 1.56 20.17
C LYS A 15 6.06 1.68 21.68
N TRP A 16 7.17 2.23 22.19
CA TRP A 16 7.21 2.73 23.56
C TRP A 16 6.24 3.90 23.70
N ASP A 17 5.52 3.91 24.82
CA ASP A 17 4.60 4.97 25.18
C ASP A 17 5.12 5.69 26.42
N ARG A 18 4.28 5.93 27.44
CA ARG A 18 4.69 6.70 28.62
C ARG A 18 5.66 5.95 29.52
N PHE A 19 6.55 6.70 30.15
CA PHE A 19 7.33 6.24 31.29
C PHE A 19 6.41 5.97 32.49
N ARG A 20 6.66 4.88 33.22
CA ARG A 20 5.86 4.49 34.38
C ARG A 20 6.61 4.59 35.68
N GLN A 21 7.77 3.94 35.74
CA GLN A 21 8.47 3.77 37.00
C GLN A 21 9.97 3.70 36.79
N HIS A 22 10.69 4.36 37.68
CA HIS A 22 12.14 4.24 37.79
C HIS A 22 12.48 2.93 38.52
N CYS A 23 13.58 2.25 38.18
CA CYS A 23 14.00 1.12 39.04
C CYS A 23 14.47 1.62 40.40
N ASN A 24 14.22 0.79 41.41
CA ASN A 24 14.70 0.98 42.78
C ASN A 24 16.23 0.98 42.92
N ARG A 25 17.00 0.58 41.89
CA ARG A 25 18.47 0.54 41.92
C ARG A 25 19.16 1.81 41.41
N GLU A 26 18.44 2.68 40.70
CA GLU A 26 19.03 3.87 40.11
C GLU A 26 18.83 5.05 41.06
N TYR A 27 19.93 5.48 41.69
CA TYR A 27 19.95 6.51 42.73
C TYR A 27 19.84 7.94 42.17
N ARG A 28 20.18 8.13 40.88
CA ARG A 28 20.19 9.45 40.26
C ARG A 28 18.80 9.88 39.82
N THR A 29 18.30 10.93 40.46
CA THR A 29 17.06 11.60 40.08
C THR A 29 17.28 12.36 38.77
N GLY A 30 16.84 11.81 37.64
CA GLY A 30 16.83 12.50 36.34
C GLY A 30 17.49 11.76 35.17
N GLU A 31 18.27 10.70 35.42
CA GLU A 31 18.85 9.86 34.37
C GLU A 31 18.02 8.58 34.23
N THR A 32 17.28 8.41 33.12
CA THR A 32 16.66 7.11 32.84
C THR A 32 17.77 6.11 32.59
N CYS A 33 17.76 4.96 33.29
CA CYS A 33 18.75 3.92 33.03
C CYS A 33 18.70 3.50 31.53
N GLY A 34 19.83 3.09 30.97
CA GLY A 34 19.94 2.80 29.52
C GLY A 34 19.05 1.67 28.99
N MET A 35 18.42 0.88 29.86
CA MET A 35 17.62 -0.28 29.48
C MET A 35 16.15 -0.13 29.91
N LYS A 36 15.26 -0.25 28.91
CA LYS A 36 13.81 -0.09 29.04
C LYS A 36 13.13 -1.46 29.17
N LEU A 37 12.23 -1.59 30.13
CA LEU A 37 11.40 -2.76 30.36
C LEU A 37 9.92 -2.42 30.13
N VAL A 38 9.15 -3.41 29.72
CA VAL A 38 7.69 -3.28 29.54
C VAL A 38 7.00 -3.34 30.90
N TYR A 39 6.20 -2.32 31.21
CA TYR A 39 5.30 -2.31 32.36
C TYR A 39 3.94 -2.93 32.01
N ALA A 40 3.28 -2.36 31.00
CA ALA A 40 1.99 -2.80 30.51
C ALA A 40 1.90 -2.61 28.98
N VAL A 41 1.10 -3.46 28.33
CA VAL A 41 0.86 -3.40 26.89
C VAL A 41 -0.58 -2.95 26.64
N ALA A 42 -0.75 -1.74 26.11
CA ALA A 42 -2.02 -1.24 25.61
C ALA A 42 -2.22 -1.74 24.18
N ARG A 43 -3.21 -2.61 23.96
CA ARG A 43 -3.57 -3.08 22.63
C ARG A 43 -4.50 -2.07 21.97
N SER A 44 -4.08 -1.56 20.82
CA SER A 44 -4.89 -0.70 19.96
C SER A 44 -5.51 -1.54 18.84
N ASN A 45 -6.80 -1.32 18.59
CA ASN A 45 -7.51 -1.90 17.46
C ASN A 45 -7.20 -1.18 16.13
N ASP A 46 -6.38 -0.12 16.15
CA ASP A 46 -6.00 0.63 14.96
C ASP A 46 -4.89 -0.06 14.17
N LYS A 47 -4.72 0.38 12.93
CA LYS A 47 -3.57 0.04 12.08
C LYS A 47 -2.39 0.92 12.43
N CYS A 48 -1.18 0.34 12.48
CA CYS A 48 0.04 1.14 12.61
C CYS A 48 0.26 2.04 11.39
N LYS A 49 1.11 3.06 11.52
CA LYS A 49 1.39 4.03 10.43
C LYS A 49 1.90 3.35 9.15
N ILE A 50 2.62 2.24 9.27
CA ILE A 50 3.14 1.50 8.11
C ILE A 50 1.97 0.80 7.39
N CYS A 51 1.11 0.09 8.12
CA CYS A 51 -0.09 -0.53 7.56
C CYS A 51 -1.00 0.48 6.87
N GLN A 52 -1.20 1.67 7.44
CA GLN A 52 -1.97 2.75 6.80
C GLN A 52 -1.35 3.21 5.46
N LYS A 53 -0.02 3.31 5.39
CA LYS A 53 0.70 3.63 4.14
C LYS A 53 0.57 2.49 3.12
N ILE A 54 0.63 1.23 3.56
CA ILE A 54 0.44 0.06 2.70
C ILE A 54 -0.96 0.09 2.08
N ASP A 55 -2.02 0.26 2.88
CA ASP A 55 -3.40 0.35 2.39
C ASP A 55 -3.57 1.45 1.33
N THR A 56 -2.92 2.60 1.54
CA THR A 56 -2.96 3.72 0.58
C THR A 56 -2.32 3.33 -0.75
N LYS A 57 -1.17 2.65 -0.71
CA LYS A 57 -0.51 2.15 -1.93
C LYS A 57 -1.33 1.06 -2.61
N LEU A 58 -1.92 0.13 -1.86
CA LEU A 58 -2.77 -0.92 -2.40
C LEU A 58 -4.00 -0.36 -3.10
N ARG A 59 -4.69 0.62 -2.49
CA ARG A 59 -5.83 1.31 -3.12
C ARG A 59 -5.45 2.01 -4.42
N ARG A 60 -4.33 2.74 -4.43
CA ARG A 60 -3.82 3.40 -5.65
C ARG A 60 -3.50 2.37 -6.73
N ARG A 61 -2.80 1.30 -6.38
CA ARG A 61 -2.48 0.21 -7.32
C ARG A 61 -3.74 -0.42 -7.90
N ALA A 62 -4.75 -0.70 -7.07
CA ALA A 62 -6.01 -1.28 -7.54
C ALA A 62 -6.69 -0.37 -8.57
N ALA A 63 -6.74 0.95 -8.32
CA ALA A 63 -7.29 1.91 -9.26
C ALA A 63 -6.54 1.94 -10.60
N GLU A 64 -5.20 1.92 -10.58
CA GLU A 64 -4.41 1.88 -11.82
C GLU A 64 -4.57 0.55 -12.57
N VAL A 65 -4.64 -0.58 -11.86
CA VAL A 65 -4.92 -1.89 -12.47
C VAL A 65 -6.30 -1.89 -13.14
N THR A 66 -7.33 -1.35 -12.49
CA THR A 66 -8.67 -1.23 -13.10
C THR A 66 -8.64 -0.35 -14.35
N LYS A 67 -7.88 0.76 -14.36
CA LYS A 67 -7.72 1.60 -15.57
C LYS A 67 -7.07 0.84 -16.71
N ILE A 68 -5.99 0.09 -16.43
CA ILE A 68 -5.30 -0.72 -17.44
C ILE A 68 -6.24 -1.80 -17.99
N GLN A 69 -6.96 -2.51 -17.12
CA GLN A 69 -7.95 -3.51 -17.54
C GLN A 69 -9.02 -2.91 -18.45
N ARG A 70 -9.53 -1.73 -18.08
CA ARG A 70 -10.48 -1.00 -18.92
C ARG A 70 -9.89 -0.66 -20.28
N TRP A 71 -8.70 -0.06 -20.32
CA TRP A 71 -8.02 0.27 -21.59
C TRP A 71 -7.75 -0.96 -22.45
N GLN A 72 -7.38 -2.09 -21.86
CA GLN A 72 -7.21 -3.35 -22.58
C GLN A 72 -8.53 -3.85 -23.18
N SER A 73 -9.64 -3.72 -22.46
CA SER A 73 -10.97 -4.08 -23.00
C SER A 73 -11.48 -3.10 -24.07
N GLU A 74 -11.15 -1.81 -23.95
CA GLU A 74 -11.47 -0.76 -24.93
C GLU A 74 -10.55 -0.82 -26.16
N GLY A 75 -9.42 -1.53 -26.07
CA GLY A 75 -8.45 -1.79 -27.16
C GLY A 75 -9.00 -2.55 -28.37
N ASN A 76 -10.30 -2.81 -28.43
CA ASN A 76 -11.01 -3.18 -29.67
C ASN A 76 -10.80 -2.15 -30.79
N LEU A 77 -10.44 -0.90 -30.49
CA LEU A 77 -10.14 0.11 -31.51
C LEU A 77 -9.02 -0.34 -32.46
N ASP A 78 -7.96 -0.96 -31.96
CA ASP A 78 -6.84 -1.42 -32.81
C ASP A 78 -7.27 -2.60 -33.69
N GLN A 79 -8.10 -3.50 -33.17
CA GLN A 79 -8.67 -4.62 -33.95
C GLN A 79 -9.66 -4.12 -35.01
N GLU A 80 -10.48 -3.12 -34.67
CA GLU A 80 -11.48 -2.52 -35.56
C GLU A 80 -10.80 -1.71 -36.67
N ILE A 81 -9.75 -0.93 -36.35
CA ILE A 81 -8.92 -0.24 -37.33
C ILE A 81 -8.26 -1.25 -38.29
N TYR A 82 -7.72 -2.36 -37.76
CA TYR A 82 -7.11 -3.42 -38.59
C TYR A 82 -8.12 -4.07 -39.55
N GLN A 83 -9.32 -4.37 -39.07
CA GLN A 83 -10.42 -4.90 -39.91
C GLN A 83 -10.81 -3.92 -41.01
N LEU A 84 -10.98 -2.63 -40.67
CA LEU A 84 -11.31 -1.57 -41.62
C LEU A 84 -10.21 -1.39 -42.68
N GLN A 85 -8.94 -1.56 -42.32
CA GLN A 85 -7.82 -1.53 -43.26
C GLN A 85 -7.88 -2.71 -44.25
N ILE A 86 -8.15 -3.92 -43.78
CA ILE A 86 -8.33 -5.10 -44.65
C ILE A 86 -9.49 -4.87 -45.63
N GLU A 87 -10.64 -4.37 -45.15
CA GLU A 87 -11.78 -4.08 -46.02
C GLU A 87 -11.46 -3.01 -47.07
N LYS A 88 -10.78 -1.93 -46.68
CA LYS A 88 -10.34 -0.88 -47.59
C LYS A 88 -9.45 -1.45 -48.70
N GLN A 89 -8.52 -2.33 -48.34
CA GLN A 89 -7.57 -2.94 -49.27
C GLN A 89 -8.26 -3.92 -50.24
N ARG A 90 -9.28 -4.65 -49.78
CA ARG A 90 -10.13 -5.49 -50.64
C ARG A 90 -10.91 -4.65 -51.66
N LYS A 91 -11.51 -3.53 -51.22
CA LYS A 91 -12.28 -2.63 -52.08
C LYS A 91 -11.40 -1.98 -53.15
N THR A 92 -10.20 -1.51 -52.80
CA THR A 92 -9.27 -0.93 -53.78
C THR A 92 -8.78 -1.96 -54.81
N GLN A 93 -8.50 -3.19 -54.40
CA GLN A 93 -8.13 -4.28 -55.32
C GLN A 93 -9.28 -4.67 -56.26
N ALA A 94 -10.53 -4.67 -55.79
CA ALA A 94 -11.70 -4.95 -56.61
C ALA A 94 -11.92 -3.87 -57.68
N ILE A 95 -11.73 -2.59 -57.33
CA ILE A 95 -11.81 -1.46 -58.27
C ILE A 95 -10.71 -1.55 -59.33
N GLY A 96 -9.48 -1.92 -58.94
CA GLY A 96 -8.36 -2.07 -59.87
C GLY A 96 -8.47 -3.25 -60.84
N LYS A 97 -9.26 -4.28 -60.51
CA LYS A 97 -9.53 -5.44 -61.39
C LYS A 97 -10.70 -5.25 -62.36
N ALA A 98 -11.53 -4.22 -62.13
CA ALA A 98 -12.70 -3.92 -62.96
C ALA A 98 -12.40 -2.98 -64.14
N ARG A 99 -11.12 -2.66 -64.37
CA ARG A 99 -10.62 -1.77 -65.42
C ARG A 99 -9.67 -2.52 -66.33
#